data_AF-L8D9G4-F1
#
_entry.id   AF-L8D9G4-F1
#
_cell.length_a   1.000
_cell.length_b   1.000
_cell.length_c   1.000
_cell.angle_alpha   90.00
_cell.angle_beta   90.00
_cell.angle_gamma   90.00
#
_symmetry.space_group_name_H-M   'P 1'
#
loop_
_entity.id
_entity.type
_entity.pdbx_description
1 polymer ?
#
loop_
_entity_poly.entity_id
_entity_poly.type
_entity_poly.pdbx_seq_one_letter_code
_entity_poly.pdbx_strand_id
1 'polypeptide(L)'
;MTASNIDDQAQAPVAEWHDRKRYLWLMGLIPPTAVFMATVLVWAFNQLGWNAAAPVWWWIGALLVYGLLPILDRFFGPDGDNPPDEVMKALEEDKYYRYCTYAYIPFQLASLVFACYLWSADNLSWLGIDGGLGLISKIGLAISIGVMGGVGINT
;
A
#
# COMPACT_ATOMS: atom_id res chain seq x y z
N MET A 1 37.42 -5.75 45.25
CA MET A 1 37.10 -4.36 44.85
C MET A 1 37.98 -4.00 43.68
N THR A 2 37.44 -4.05 42.46
CA THR A 2 38.07 -3.57 41.23
C THR A 2 36.95 -2.96 40.41
N ALA A 3 36.65 -1.70 40.69
CA ALA A 3 35.91 -0.82 39.80
C ALA A 3 36.95 -0.19 38.87
N SER A 4 36.86 -0.42 37.55
CA SER A 4 37.60 0.37 36.57
C SER A 4 37.04 0.10 35.17
N ASN A 5 36.59 1.18 34.53
CA ASN A 5 36.41 1.36 33.08
C ASN A 5 35.01 1.05 32.53
N ILE A 6 33.99 1.58 33.17
CA ILE A 6 32.86 2.18 32.45
C ILE A 6 33.17 3.69 32.48
N ASP A 7 33.00 4.38 31.36
CA ASP A 7 33.26 5.83 31.13
C ASP A 7 34.55 6.11 30.34
N ASP A 8 34.43 6.00 29.02
CA ASP A 8 34.82 7.06 28.06
C ASP A 8 34.64 6.54 26.62
N GLN A 9 33.44 6.04 26.30
CA GLN A 9 32.99 6.15 24.92
C GLN A 9 32.39 7.54 24.80
N ALA A 10 33.23 8.48 24.34
CA ALA A 10 32.79 9.80 23.93
C ALA A 10 31.51 9.65 23.13
N GLN A 11 30.40 10.13 23.71
CA GLN A 11 29.10 10.19 23.09
C GLN A 11 29.26 11.08 21.87
N ALA A 12 29.54 10.47 20.72
CA ALA A 12 29.44 11.14 19.45
C ALA A 12 28.04 11.75 19.44
N PRO A 13 27.88 13.05 19.12
CA PRO A 13 26.55 13.64 19.04
C PRO A 13 25.75 12.73 18.11
N VAL A 14 24.62 12.20 18.60
CA VAL A 14 23.71 11.39 17.79
C VAL A 14 23.51 12.18 16.52
N ALA A 15 24.13 11.74 15.43
CA ALA A 15 24.03 12.44 14.16
C ALA A 15 22.52 12.52 13.91
N GLU A 16 22.01 13.74 13.79
CA GLU A 16 20.58 14.01 13.68
C GLU A 16 20.08 13.24 12.44
N TRP A 17 19.53 12.05 12.69
CA TRP A 17 19.22 11.12 11.63
C TRP A 17 18.06 11.71 10.84
N HIS A 18 18.25 11.85 9.53
CA HIS A 18 17.28 12.50 8.67
C HIS A 18 16.72 11.48 7.69
N ASP A 19 15.41 11.26 7.75
CA ASP A 19 14.69 10.41 6.81
C ASP A 19 14.61 11.10 5.44
N ARG A 20 15.54 10.78 4.55
CA ARG A 20 15.55 11.25 3.15
C ARG A 20 14.33 10.79 2.36
N LYS A 21 13.62 9.77 2.84
CA LYS A 21 12.47 9.11 2.21
C LYS A 21 11.17 9.39 2.95
N ARG A 22 11.12 10.37 3.85
CA ARG A 22 9.92 10.72 4.64
C ARG A 22 8.64 10.79 3.79
N TYR A 23 8.70 11.42 2.61
CA TYR A 23 7.54 11.55 1.74
C TYR A 23 7.10 10.24 1.07
N LEU A 24 7.98 9.24 0.95
CA LEU A 24 7.65 7.92 0.41
C LEU A 24 6.74 7.12 1.35
N TRP A 25 6.61 7.50 2.62
CA TRP A 25 5.65 6.88 3.53
C TRP A 25 4.19 7.02 3.06
N LEU A 26 3.86 8.05 2.27
CA LEU A 26 2.55 8.16 1.64
C LEU A 26 2.30 7.06 0.60
N MET A 27 3.35 6.46 0.02
CA MET A 27 3.21 5.30 -0.86
C MET A 27 2.68 4.07 -0.10
N GLY A 28 2.80 4.04 1.23
CA GLY A 28 2.13 3.05 2.07
C GLY A 28 0.59 3.11 1.99
N LEU A 29 0.02 4.18 1.43
CA LEU A 29 -1.42 4.28 1.13
C LEU A 29 -1.80 3.68 -0.23
N ILE A 30 -0.86 3.21 -1.04
CA ILE A 30 -1.15 2.53 -2.31
C ILE A 30 -1.98 1.26 -2.09
N PRO A 31 -1.60 0.30 -1.21
CA PRO A 31 -2.42 -0.88 -0.95
C PRO A 31 -3.87 -0.56 -0.56
N PRO A 32 -4.17 0.27 0.47
CA PRO A 32 -5.54 0.52 0.90
C PRO A 32 -6.35 1.38 -0.09
N THR A 33 -5.74 1.90 -1.16
CA THR A 33 -6.44 2.70 -2.20
C THR A 33 -6.44 2.04 -3.58
N ALA A 34 -5.76 0.91 -3.75
CA ALA A 34 -5.54 0.29 -5.05
C ALA A 34 -6.83 -0.17 -5.75
N VAL A 35 -7.90 -0.49 -5.02
CA VAL A 35 -9.22 -0.79 -5.63
C VAL A 35 -9.82 0.43 -6.33
N PHE A 36 -9.68 1.62 -5.74
CA PHE A 36 -10.13 2.86 -6.39
C PHE A 36 -9.34 3.12 -7.68
N MET A 37 -8.02 2.92 -7.64
CA MET A 37 -7.16 3.03 -8.82
C MET A 37 -7.55 2.01 -9.91
N ALA A 38 -7.75 0.74 -9.54
CA ALA A 38 -8.22 -0.29 -10.46
C ALA A 38 -9.55 0.09 -11.11
N THR A 39 -10.47 0.65 -10.33
CA THR A 39 -11.78 1.08 -10.82
C THR A 39 -11.66 2.20 -11.86
N VAL A 40 -10.79 3.18 -11.62
CA VAL A 40 -10.51 4.25 -12.59
C VAL A 40 -9.88 3.69 -13.87
N LEU A 41 -8.97 2.72 -13.75
CA LEU A 41 -8.32 2.08 -14.89
C LEU A 41 -9.30 1.23 -15.72
N VAL A 42 -10.19 0.48 -15.05
CA VAL A 42 -11.27 -0.27 -15.71
C VAL A 42 -12.18 0.66 -16.48
N TRP A 43 -12.63 1.73 -15.83
CA TRP A 43 -13.45 2.75 -16.48
C TRP A 43 -12.75 3.30 -17.72
N ALA A 44 -11.50 3.76 -17.58
CA ALA A 44 -10.72 4.32 -18.68
C ALA A 44 -10.53 3.33 -19.84
N PHE A 45 -10.22 2.07 -19.55
CA PHE A 45 -10.06 1.04 -20.58
C PHE A 45 -11.37 0.78 -21.33
N ASN A 46 -12.49 0.73 -20.62
CA ASN A 46 -13.80 0.54 -21.25
C ASN A 46 -14.18 1.74 -22.12
N GLN A 47 -13.87 2.98 -21.69
CA GLN A 47 -14.05 4.18 -22.53
C GLN A 47 -13.22 4.14 -23.81
N LEU A 48 -12.03 3.51 -23.77
CA LEU A 48 -11.17 3.33 -24.95
C LEU A 48 -11.56 2.11 -25.81
N GLY A 49 -12.64 1.41 -25.46
CA GLY A 49 -13.10 0.21 -26.16
C GLY A 49 -12.33 -1.07 -25.81
N TRP A 50 -11.44 -1.04 -24.81
CA TRP A 50 -10.59 -2.16 -24.39
C TRP A 50 -11.27 -3.05 -23.34
N ASN A 51 -12.57 -3.31 -23.54
CA ASN A 51 -13.41 -4.06 -22.60
C ASN A 51 -12.88 -5.46 -22.29
N ALA A 52 -12.23 -6.11 -23.27
CA ALA A 52 -11.63 -7.43 -23.06
C ALA A 52 -10.39 -7.41 -22.15
N ALA A 53 -9.64 -6.30 -22.14
CA ALA A 53 -8.42 -6.15 -21.34
C ALA A 53 -8.69 -5.54 -19.97
N ALA A 54 -9.73 -4.70 -19.82
CA ALA A 54 -10.07 -4.02 -18.58
C ALA A 54 -10.14 -4.92 -17.33
N PRO A 55 -10.65 -6.17 -17.39
CA PRO A 55 -10.72 -7.04 -16.22
C PRO A 55 -9.38 -7.34 -15.54
N VAL A 56 -8.25 -7.18 -16.24
CA VAL A 56 -6.91 -7.38 -15.67
C VAL A 56 -6.68 -6.50 -14.44
N TRP A 57 -7.27 -5.30 -14.43
CA TRP A 57 -7.08 -4.34 -13.35
C TRP A 57 -7.77 -4.76 -12.05
N TRP A 58 -8.78 -5.64 -12.09
CA TRP A 58 -9.34 -6.20 -10.86
C TRP A 58 -8.35 -7.08 -10.10
N TRP A 59 -7.28 -7.53 -10.76
CA TRP A 59 -6.18 -8.28 -10.17
C TRP A 59 -5.04 -7.40 -9.64
N ILE A 60 -5.28 -6.09 -9.47
CA ILE A 60 -4.28 -5.10 -9.04
C ILE A 60 -3.45 -5.56 -7.83
N GLY A 61 -4.05 -6.22 -6.84
CA GLY A 61 -3.30 -6.70 -5.67
C GLY A 61 -2.26 -7.76 -6.02
N ALA A 62 -2.62 -8.74 -6.86
CA ALA A 62 -1.69 -9.74 -7.35
C ALA A 62 -0.64 -9.13 -8.30
N LEU A 63 -1.05 -8.21 -9.17
CA LEU A 63 -0.14 -7.49 -10.06
C LEU A 63 0.89 -6.67 -9.30
N LEU A 64 0.48 -6.03 -8.19
CA LEU A 64 1.39 -5.25 -7.35
C LEU A 64 2.39 -6.17 -6.65
N VAL A 65 1.91 -7.22 -5.96
CA VAL A 65 2.78 -8.08 -5.12
C VAL A 65 3.67 -9.01 -5.94
N TYR A 66 3.17 -9.56 -7.04
CA TYR A 66 3.91 -10.56 -7.84
C TYR A 66 4.46 -10.00 -9.15
N GLY A 67 4.07 -8.80 -9.55
CA GLY A 67 4.58 -8.12 -10.74
C GLY A 67 5.43 -6.91 -10.37
N LEU A 68 4.78 -5.84 -9.88
CA LEU A 68 5.41 -4.54 -9.71
C LEU A 68 6.51 -4.56 -8.63
N LEU A 69 6.23 -5.07 -7.43
CA LEU A 69 7.20 -5.06 -6.33
C LEU A 69 8.48 -5.86 -6.67
N PRO A 70 8.42 -7.11 -7.17
CA PRO A 70 9.63 -7.84 -7.56
C PRO A 70 10.44 -7.13 -8.65
N ILE A 71 9.76 -6.43 -9.57
CA ILE A 71 10.43 -5.62 -10.60
C ILE A 71 11.15 -4.44 -9.93
N LEU A 72 10.47 -3.69 -9.06
CA LEU A 72 11.07 -2.56 -8.35
C LEU A 72 12.25 -3.01 -7.48
N ASP A 73 12.10 -4.10 -6.72
CA ASP A 73 13.17 -4.67 -5.89
C ASP A 73 14.41 -5.02 -6.73
N ARG A 74 14.21 -5.54 -7.94
CA ARG A 74 15.30 -5.91 -8.84
C ARG A 74 16.07 -4.70 -9.38
N PHE A 75 15.42 -3.55 -9.54
CA PHE A 75 16.01 -2.33 -10.11
C PHE A 75 16.57 -1.38 -9.04
N PHE A 76 15.91 -1.27 -7.88
CA PHE A 76 16.27 -0.32 -6.82
C PHE A 76 17.02 -0.95 -5.65
N GLY A 77 16.96 -2.28 -5.50
CA GLY A 77 17.62 -3.02 -4.42
C GLY A 77 16.96 -2.81 -3.04
N PRO A 78 17.44 -3.51 -2.00
CA PRO A 78 16.92 -3.35 -0.64
C PRO A 78 17.14 -1.92 -0.12
N ASP A 79 16.13 -1.38 0.56
CA ASP A 79 16.24 -0.09 1.24
C ASP A 79 17.33 -0.15 2.33
N GLY A 80 18.42 0.59 2.10
CA GLY A 80 19.67 0.48 2.88
C GLY A 80 19.76 1.31 4.16
N ASP A 81 18.73 2.07 4.53
CA ASP A 81 18.74 2.97 5.68
C ASP A 81 17.55 2.66 6.60
N ASN A 82 17.58 1.54 7.32
CA ASN A 82 16.59 1.31 8.39
C ASN A 82 16.88 2.26 9.57
N PRO A 83 15.86 2.88 10.20
CA PRO A 83 16.09 3.77 11.33
C PRO A 83 16.75 2.99 12.50
N PRO A 84 17.75 3.56 13.18
CA PRO A 84 18.23 3.03 14.47
C PRO A 84 17.09 2.91 15.50
N ASP A 85 17.13 1.91 16.38
CA ASP A 85 16.10 1.71 17.42
C ASP A 85 15.88 2.96 18.30
N GLU A 86 16.94 3.73 18.51
CA GLU A 86 16.92 4.97 19.29
C GLU A 86 16.04 6.07 18.67
N VAL A 87 15.93 6.11 17.35
CA VAL A 87 15.09 7.10 16.63
C VAL A 87 13.69 6.58 16.32
N MET A 88 13.45 5.28 16.47
CA MET A 88 12.14 4.66 16.17
C MET A 88 11.03 5.27 17.04
N LYS A 89 11.27 5.45 18.35
CA LYS A 89 10.32 6.11 19.25
C LYS A 89 10.01 7.55 18.84
N ALA A 90 11.02 8.28 18.37
CA ALA A 90 10.83 9.65 17.90
C ALA A 90 9.99 9.70 16.61
N LEU A 91 10.13 8.72 15.72
CA LEU A 91 9.31 8.60 14.50
C LEU A 91 7.86 8.23 14.82
N GLU A 92 7.63 7.34 15.79
CA GLU A 92 6.29 7.01 16.27
C GLU A 92 5.56 8.22 16.91
N GLU A 93 6.30 9.13 17.55
CA GLU A 93 5.74 10.36 18.11
C GLU A 93 5.52 11.47 17.06
N ASP A 94 6.21 11.40 15.92
CA ASP A 94 6.06 12.37 14.83
C ASP A 94 4.69 12.23 14.15
N LYS A 95 3.96 13.36 14.16
CA LYS A 95 2.58 13.46 13.67
C LYS A 95 2.42 13.01 12.23
N TYR A 96 3.41 13.26 11.37
CA TYR A 96 3.34 12.91 9.96
C TYR A 96 3.24 11.39 9.76
N TYR A 97 4.12 10.63 10.42
CA TYR A 97 4.13 9.17 10.30
C TYR A 97 2.84 8.58 10.89
N ARG A 98 2.40 9.09 12.05
CA ARG A 98 1.11 8.72 12.65
C ARG A 98 -0.07 8.99 11.73
N TYR A 99 -0.12 10.14 11.06
CA TYR A 99 -1.20 10.46 10.14
C TYR A 99 -1.20 9.57 8.89
N CYS A 100 -0.04 9.11 8.42
CA CYS A 100 0.02 8.11 7.35
C CYS A 100 -0.67 6.81 7.79
N THR A 101 -0.35 6.32 8.99
CA THR A 101 -1.02 5.14 9.57
C THR A 101 -2.51 5.37 9.81
N TYR A 102 -2.88 6.53 10.34
CA TYR A 102 -4.29 6.87 10.58
C TYR A 102 -5.10 7.02 9.30
N ALA A 103 -4.48 7.46 8.20
CA ALA A 103 -5.12 7.50 6.89
C ALA A 103 -5.31 6.09 6.29
N TYR A 104 -4.45 5.12 6.63
CA TYR A 104 -4.57 3.75 6.14
C TYR A 104 -5.93 3.13 6.50
N ILE A 105 -6.36 3.27 7.77
CA ILE A 105 -7.59 2.66 8.29
C ILE A 105 -8.86 3.08 7.52
N PRO A 106 -9.19 4.38 7.37
CA PRO A 106 -10.37 4.80 6.62
C PRO A 106 -10.28 4.41 5.15
N PHE A 107 -9.10 4.47 4.52
CA PHE A 107 -8.96 4.01 3.13
C PHE A 107 -9.18 2.50 3.00
N GLN A 108 -8.64 1.69 3.92
CA GLN A 108 -8.84 0.25 3.92
C GLN A 108 -10.31 -0.12 4.10
N LEU A 109 -11.02 0.55 5.02
CA LEU A 109 -12.46 0.34 5.22
C LEU A 109 -13.27 0.81 4.00
N ALA A 110 -12.95 1.97 3.45
CA ALA A 110 -13.61 2.48 2.25
C ALA A 110 -13.42 1.55 1.05
N SER A 111 -12.20 1.05 0.83
CA SER A 111 -11.90 0.08 -0.21
C SER A 111 -12.66 -1.24 -0.01
N LEU A 112 -12.77 -1.72 1.22
CA LEU A 112 -13.54 -2.93 1.52
C LEU A 112 -15.03 -2.74 1.24
N VAL A 113 -15.63 -1.66 1.73
CA VAL A 113 -17.04 -1.34 1.49
C VAL A 113 -17.30 -1.17 -0.02
N PHE A 114 -16.39 -0.49 -0.71
CA PHE A 114 -16.50 -0.28 -2.15
C PHE A 114 -16.34 -1.58 -2.94
N ALA A 115 -15.42 -2.47 -2.54
CA ALA A 115 -15.30 -3.80 -3.13
C ALA A 115 -16.57 -4.63 -2.92
N CYS A 116 -17.19 -4.56 -1.74
CA CYS A 116 -18.49 -5.20 -1.48
C CYS A 116 -19.58 -4.66 -2.42
N TYR A 117 -19.66 -3.33 -2.59
CA TYR A 117 -20.56 -2.70 -3.56
C TYR A 117 -20.34 -3.24 -4.98
N LEU A 118 -19.11 -3.19 -5.48
CA LEU A 118 -18.76 -3.68 -6.83
C LEU A 118 -19.07 -5.17 -7.00
N TRP A 119 -18.88 -5.98 -5.96
CA TRP A 119 -19.18 -7.40 -5.96
C TRP A 119 -20.69 -7.70 -6.06
N SER A 120 -21.51 -6.96 -5.30
CA SER A 120 -22.96 -7.19 -5.22
C SER A 120 -23.77 -6.47 -6.28
N ALA A 121 -23.21 -5.43 -6.92
CA ALA A 121 -23.92 -4.64 -7.92
C ALA A 121 -24.36 -5.49 -9.12
N ASP A 122 -25.63 -5.33 -9.49
CA ASP A 122 -26.27 -5.90 -10.67
C ASP A 122 -26.16 -4.99 -11.90
N ASN A 123 -25.82 -3.70 -11.68
CA ASN A 123 -25.58 -2.71 -12.73
C ASN A 123 -24.32 -1.89 -12.44
N LEU A 124 -23.35 -1.99 -13.34
CA LEU A 124 -22.11 -1.21 -13.37
C LEU A 124 -21.93 -0.52 -14.74
N SER A 125 -23.04 -0.10 -15.35
CA SER A 125 -23.03 0.60 -16.65
C SER A 125 -22.18 1.87 -16.64
N TRP A 126 -22.05 2.53 -15.48
CA TRP A 126 -21.16 3.68 -15.30
C TRP A 126 -19.68 3.34 -15.48
N LEU A 127 -19.29 2.07 -15.26
CA LEU A 127 -17.95 1.54 -15.58
C LEU A 127 -17.83 1.10 -17.04
N GLY A 128 -18.88 1.20 -17.85
CA GLY A 128 -18.93 0.60 -19.19
C GLY A 128 -19.06 -0.92 -19.16
N ILE A 129 -19.64 -1.49 -18.10
CA ILE A 129 -19.88 -2.93 -17.95
C ILE A 129 -21.38 -3.19 -18.05
N ASP A 130 -21.77 -4.09 -18.96
CA ASP A 130 -23.16 -4.55 -19.09
C ASP A 130 -23.52 -5.46 -17.91
N GLY A 131 -24.36 -4.96 -17.00
CA GLY A 131 -24.76 -5.67 -15.78
C GLY A 131 -23.71 -5.56 -14.66
N GLY A 132 -23.58 -6.61 -13.85
CA GLY A 132 -22.62 -6.69 -12.74
C GLY A 132 -21.25 -7.23 -13.15
N LEU A 133 -20.30 -7.26 -12.21
CA LEU A 133 -18.98 -7.86 -12.47
C LEU A 133 -19.10 -9.34 -12.87
N GLY A 134 -18.41 -9.71 -13.94
CA GLY A 134 -18.22 -11.11 -14.32
C GLY A 134 -17.43 -11.90 -13.25
N LEU A 135 -17.55 -13.23 -13.28
CA LEU A 135 -16.96 -14.11 -12.26
C LEU A 135 -15.44 -13.91 -12.12
N ILE A 136 -14.71 -13.76 -13.22
CA ILE A 136 -13.25 -13.56 -13.22
C ILE A 136 -12.89 -12.23 -12.53
N SER A 137 -13.62 -11.16 -12.85
CA SER A 137 -13.44 -9.85 -12.21
C SER A 137 -13.73 -9.88 -10.72
N LYS A 138 -14.77 -10.63 -10.31
CA LYS A 138 -15.10 -10.87 -8.90
C LYS A 138 -13.94 -11.55 -8.18
N ILE A 139 -13.44 -12.66 -8.70
CA ILE A 139 -12.29 -13.37 -8.11
C ILE A 139 -11.07 -12.46 -7.99
N GLY A 140 -10.74 -11.71 -9.05
CA GLY A 140 -9.65 -10.73 -9.03
C GLY A 140 -9.83 -9.70 -7.92
N LEU A 141 -11.03 -9.11 -7.81
CA LEU A 141 -11.38 -8.12 -6.79
C LEU A 141 -11.24 -8.69 -5.37
N ALA A 142 -11.72 -9.92 -5.12
CA ALA A 142 -11.61 -10.58 -3.82
C ALA A 142 -10.15 -10.87 -3.44
N ILE A 143 -9.34 -11.34 -4.39
CA ILE A 143 -7.89 -11.53 -4.16
C ILE A 143 -7.23 -10.20 -3.87
N SER A 144 -7.53 -9.17 -4.66
CA SER A 144 -6.95 -7.83 -4.49
C SER A 144 -7.25 -7.25 -3.11
N ILE A 145 -8.52 -7.27 -2.67
CA ILE A 145 -8.86 -6.74 -1.34
C ILE A 145 -8.28 -7.59 -0.20
N GLY A 146 -8.20 -8.91 -0.38
CA GLY A 146 -7.56 -9.82 0.58
C GLY A 146 -6.07 -9.56 0.75
N VAL A 147 -5.36 -9.34 -0.36
CA VAL A 147 -3.93 -8.96 -0.35
C VAL A 147 -3.73 -7.62 0.36
N MET A 148 -4.54 -6.61 0.07
CA MET A 148 -4.44 -5.29 0.71
C MET A 148 -4.73 -5.36 2.22
N GLY A 149 -5.71 -6.18 2.62
CA GLY A 149 -5.97 -6.47 4.02
C GLY A 149 -4.79 -7.17 4.70
N GLY A 150 -4.15 -8.13 4.03
CA GLY A 150 -2.95 -8.79 4.54
C GLY A 150 -1.76 -7.84 4.73
N VAL A 151 -1.52 -6.93 3.77
CA VAL A 151 -0.47 -5.90 3.89
C VAL A 151 -0.71 -5.01 5.10
N GLY A 152 -1.95 -4.60 5.35
CA GLY A 152 -2.30 -3.74 6.49
C GLY A 152 -2.18 -4.39 7.87
N ILE A 153 -2.07 -5.72 7.96
CA ILE A 153 -1.84 -6.44 9.24
C ILE A 153 -0.33 -6.60 9.53
N ASN A 154 0.50 -6.61 8.49
CA ASN A 154 1.95 -6.83 8.59
C ASN A 154 2.77 -5.52 8.70
N THR A 155 2.09 -4.39 8.87
CA THR A 155 2.66 -3.05 9.08
C THR A 155 2.26 -2.57 10.47
#